data_AF-A0A357FY34-F1
#
_entry.id   AF-A0A357FY34-F1
#
_cell.length_a   1.000
_cell.length_b   1.000
_cell.length_c   1.000
_cell.angle_alpha   90.00
_cell.angle_beta   90.00
_cell.angle_gamma   90.00
#
_symmetry.space_group_name_H-M   'P 1'
#
loop_
_entity.id
_entity.type
_entity.pdbx_description
1 polymer ?
#
loop_
_entity_poly.entity_id
_entity_poly.type
_entity_poly.pdbx_seq_one_letter_code
_entity_poly.pdbx_strand_id
1 'polypeptide(L)'
;MSENQEHKNGAGPAKKEHHLVTSLRVFLIALIIFGLAATAFLWRLTVSPLNIAFAASYIQAALHDPGRGMHAEMDNVFLHWPDLSGPILLGLNNGKIVNDKGDVIVSVDEAALTLSMRRLLIG
;
A
#
# COMPACT_ATOMS: atom_id res chain seq x y z
N MET A 1 11.43 57.44 -52.15
CA MET A 1 12.28 56.33 -52.61
C MET A 1 12.83 55.67 -51.36
N SER A 2 12.08 54.74 -50.75
CA SER A 2 11.90 53.34 -51.18
C SER A 2 13.24 52.60 -51.12
N GLU A 3 13.49 51.88 -50.03
CA GLU A 3 13.74 50.43 -50.13
C GLU A 3 13.54 49.80 -48.74
N ASN A 4 12.33 49.26 -48.57
CA ASN A 4 12.03 48.19 -47.65
C ASN A 4 12.41 46.88 -48.37
N GLN A 5 12.99 45.89 -47.69
CA GLN A 5 12.66 44.45 -47.76
C GLN A 5 13.74 43.58 -47.08
N GLU A 6 13.24 42.66 -46.26
CA GLU A 6 13.75 41.31 -46.01
C GLU A 6 15.15 41.11 -45.43
N HIS A 7 15.20 40.72 -44.15
CA HIS A 7 15.87 39.45 -43.85
C HIS A 7 14.97 38.53 -43.05
N LYS A 8 14.76 37.37 -43.66
CA LYS A 8 13.72 36.39 -43.42
C LYS A 8 13.87 35.69 -42.07
N ASN A 9 12.70 35.43 -41.49
CA ASN A 9 12.41 34.41 -40.49
C ASN A 9 13.15 33.10 -40.80
N GLY A 10 14.15 32.79 -39.98
CA GLY A 10 14.90 31.52 -39.99
C GLY A 10 14.79 30.79 -38.66
N ALA A 11 13.59 30.70 -38.07
CA ALA A 11 13.36 29.79 -36.96
C ALA A 11 13.27 28.36 -37.52
N GLY A 12 14.42 27.73 -37.70
CA GLY A 12 14.53 26.40 -38.28
C GLY A 12 13.72 25.33 -37.52
N PRO A 13 13.15 24.33 -38.22
CA PRO A 13 12.35 23.26 -37.63
C PRO A 13 13.16 22.27 -36.77
N ALA A 14 14.49 22.33 -36.81
CA ALA A 14 15.38 21.32 -36.23
C ALA A 14 15.34 21.20 -34.70
N LYS A 15 14.94 22.26 -33.96
CA LYS A 15 14.96 22.21 -32.48
C LYS A 15 13.80 21.40 -31.90
N LYS A 16 12.65 21.33 -32.59
CA LYS A 16 11.43 20.68 -32.05
C LYS A 16 11.49 19.15 -32.09
N GLU A 17 12.19 18.58 -33.07
CA GLU A 17 12.26 17.12 -33.27
C GLU A 17 13.05 16.41 -32.15
N HIS A 18 14.13 17.03 -31.67
CA HIS A 18 14.93 16.46 -30.57
C HIS A 18 14.17 16.40 -29.24
N HIS A 19 13.32 17.40 -28.93
CA HIS A 19 12.56 17.42 -27.69
C HIS A 19 11.45 16.34 -27.68
N LEU A 20 10.76 16.12 -28.81
CA LEU A 20 9.71 15.09 -28.92
C LEU A 20 10.28 13.68 -28.72
N VAL A 21 11.40 13.37 -29.36
CA VAL A 21 12.05 12.05 -29.22
C VAL A 21 12.57 11.85 -27.79
N THR A 22 13.06 12.91 -27.16
CA THR A 22 13.55 12.85 -25.77
C THR A 22 12.39 12.63 -24.78
N SER A 23 11.29 13.35 -24.91
CA SER A 23 10.10 13.18 -24.07
C SER A 23 9.51 11.77 -24.21
N LEU A 24 9.45 11.24 -25.43
CA LEU A 24 8.96 9.89 -25.68
C LEU A 24 9.86 8.82 -25.01
N ARG A 25 11.19 8.98 -25.07
CA ARG A 25 12.14 8.08 -24.41
C ARG A 25 11.99 8.11 -22.88
N VAL A 26 11.88 9.29 -22.29
CA VAL A 26 11.66 9.44 -20.84
C VAL A 26 10.35 8.78 -20.43
N PHE A 27 9.28 8.97 -21.22
CA PHE A 27 7.99 8.34 -20.95
C PHE A 27 8.08 6.80 -21.00
N LEU A 28 8.74 6.24 -22.01
CA LEU A 28 8.94 4.80 -22.12
C LEU A 28 9.75 4.23 -20.95
N ILE A 29 10.82 4.92 -20.55
CA ILE A 29 11.63 4.53 -19.39
C ILE A 29 10.79 4.57 -18.11
N ALA A 30 10.03 5.65 -17.90
CA ALA A 30 9.14 5.78 -16.75
C ALA A 30 8.09 4.65 -16.71
N LEU A 31 7.53 4.28 -17.87
CA LEU A 31 6.54 3.20 -17.98
C LEU A 31 7.16 1.83 -17.67
N ILE A 32 8.39 1.58 -18.13
CA ILE A 32 9.14 0.36 -17.78
C ILE A 32 9.42 0.31 -16.27
N ILE A 33 9.92 1.40 -15.68
CA ILE A 33 10.18 1.48 -14.23
C ILE A 33 8.89 1.25 -13.45
N PHE A 34 7.78 1.86 -13.87
CA PHE A 34 6.48 1.68 -13.24
C PHE A 34 6.00 0.23 -13.34
N GLY A 35 6.15 -0.41 -14.51
CA GLY A 35 5.80 -1.82 -14.70
C GLY A 35 6.63 -2.75 -13.82
N LEU A 36 7.93 -2.49 -13.69
CA LEU A 36 8.82 -3.24 -12.79
C LEU A 36 8.43 -3.04 -11.33
N ALA A 37 8.14 -1.81 -10.91
CA ALA A 37 7.70 -1.49 -9.55
C ALA A 37 6.36 -2.17 -9.23
N ALA A 38 5.38 -2.12 -10.14
CA ALA A 38 4.10 -2.78 -9.99
C ALA A 38 4.26 -4.30 -9.88
N THR A 39 5.09 -4.91 -10.73
CA THR A 39 5.37 -6.35 -10.69
C THR A 39 6.04 -6.75 -9.38
N ALA A 40 7.05 -6.00 -8.95
CA ALA A 40 7.74 -6.24 -7.67
C ALA A 40 6.80 -6.06 -6.48
N PHE A 41 5.89 -5.09 -6.52
CA PHE A 41 4.88 -4.85 -5.50
C PHE A 41 3.87 -6.01 -5.42
N LEU A 42 3.32 -6.43 -6.55
CA LEU A 42 2.41 -7.59 -6.61
C LEU A 42 3.11 -8.86 -6.12
N TRP A 43 4.34 -9.10 -6.55
CA TRP A 43 5.17 -10.21 -6.08
C TRP A 43 5.39 -10.14 -4.56
N ARG A 44 5.66 -8.95 -4.01
CA ARG A 44 5.88 -8.77 -2.58
C ARG A 44 4.62 -9.04 -1.75
N LEU A 45 3.45 -8.72 -2.28
CA LEU A 45 2.16 -9.00 -1.64
C LEU A 45 1.84 -10.50 -1.60
N THR A 46 2.20 -11.26 -2.64
CA THR A 46 1.93 -12.69 -2.70
C THR A 46 2.93 -13.55 -1.92
N VAL A 47 4.20 -13.15 -1.85
CA VAL A 47 5.27 -14.01 -1.30
C VAL A 47 5.39 -13.95 0.23
N SER A 48 4.96 -12.87 0.89
CA SER A 48 5.14 -12.77 2.34
C SER A 48 4.04 -11.95 3.02
N PRO A 49 3.45 -12.48 4.12
CA PRO A 49 2.55 -11.71 4.96
C PRO A 49 3.18 -10.38 5.35
N LEU A 50 2.47 -9.30 5.12
CA LEU A 50 2.95 -7.96 5.44
C LEU A 50 2.77 -7.77 6.95
N ASN A 51 3.88 -7.74 7.68
CA ASN A 51 3.85 -7.47 9.12
C ASN A 51 3.35 -6.04 9.33
N ILE A 52 2.20 -5.92 10.01
CA ILE A 52 1.55 -4.67 10.36
C ILE A 52 1.50 -4.51 11.89
N ALA A 53 2.56 -4.89 12.59
CA ALA A 53 2.69 -4.73 14.04
C ALA A 53 2.43 -3.28 14.50
N PHE A 54 2.66 -2.28 13.65
CA PHE A 54 2.30 -0.89 13.94
C PHE A 54 0.80 -0.68 14.23
N ALA A 55 -0.06 -1.52 13.65
CA ALA A 55 -1.51 -1.46 13.83
C ALA A 55 -2.00 -2.28 15.04
N ALA A 56 -1.11 -3.02 15.70
CA ALA A 56 -1.48 -3.86 16.84
C ALA A 56 -2.11 -3.04 17.97
N SER A 57 -1.54 -1.88 18.30
CA SER A 57 -2.08 -0.97 19.32
C SER A 57 -3.48 -0.46 18.98
N TYR A 58 -3.74 -0.17 17.70
CA TYR A 58 -5.07 0.25 17.24
C TYR A 58 -6.09 -0.89 17.37
N ILE A 59 -5.70 -2.12 17.01
CA ILE A 59 -6.57 -3.29 17.10
C ILE A 59 -6.84 -3.65 18.57
N GLN A 60 -5.81 -3.61 19.42
CA GLN A 60 -5.95 -3.83 20.86
C GLN A 60 -6.89 -2.79 21.50
N ALA A 61 -6.77 -1.51 21.12
CA ALA A 61 -7.67 -0.46 21.57
C ALA A 61 -9.12 -0.67 21.07
N ALA A 62 -9.30 -1.15 19.84
CA ALA A 62 -10.63 -1.44 19.30
C ALA A 62 -11.29 -2.67 19.95
N LEU A 63 -10.49 -3.61 20.46
CA LEU A 63 -10.96 -4.82 21.16
C LEU A 63 -11.03 -4.65 22.69
N HIS A 64 -10.67 -3.48 23.20
CA HIS A 64 -10.78 -3.15 24.61
C HIS A 64 -12.24 -2.89 24.97
N ASP A 65 -12.84 -3.73 25.82
CA ASP A 65 -14.19 -3.53 26.36
C ASP A 65 -14.10 -3.08 27.83
N PRO A 66 -14.18 -1.76 28.10
CA PRO A 66 -14.08 -1.24 29.45
C PRO A 66 -15.31 -1.60 30.30
N GLY A 67 -16.43 -1.99 29.69
CA GLY A 67 -17.65 -2.38 30.41
C GLY A 67 -17.54 -3.76 31.09
N ARG A 68 -16.57 -4.58 30.68
CA ARG A 68 -16.36 -5.94 31.23
C ARG A 68 -15.00 -6.14 31.90
N GLY A 69 -14.15 -5.12 31.93
CA GLY A 69 -12.80 -5.24 32.50
C GLY A 69 -11.95 -6.29 31.79
N MET A 70 -12.12 -6.40 30.47
CA MET A 70 -11.43 -7.37 29.63
C MET A 70 -10.68 -6.66 28.51
N HIS A 71 -9.43 -7.06 28.30
CA HIS A 71 -8.56 -6.47 27.30
C HIS A 71 -7.94 -7.57 26.44
N ALA A 72 -7.81 -7.28 25.15
CA ALA A 72 -7.15 -8.18 24.21
C ALA A 72 -5.66 -7.81 24.10
N GLU A 73 -4.79 -8.78 24.32
CA GLU A 73 -3.36 -8.71 24.06
C GLU A 73 -3.02 -9.57 22.84
N MET A 74 -1.99 -9.16 22.09
CA MET A 74 -1.50 -9.86 20.91
C MET A 74 -0.08 -9.43 20.62
N ASP A 75 0.77 -10.35 20.18
CA ASP A 75 2.20 -10.08 19.97
C ASP A 75 2.44 -9.54 18.56
N ASN A 76 1.82 -10.14 17.55
CA ASN A 76 2.05 -9.78 16.16
C ASN A 76 0.75 -9.80 15.37
N VAL A 77 0.68 -8.87 14.40
CA VAL A 77 -0.42 -8.76 13.45
C VAL A 77 0.15 -8.78 12.04
N PHE A 78 -0.41 -9.63 11.20
CA PHE A 78 0.02 -9.83 9.83
C PHE A 78 -1.13 -9.63 8.87
N LEU A 79 -0.86 -8.94 7.77
CA LEU A 79 -1.77 -8.87 6.65
C LEU A 79 -1.37 -9.94 5.65
N HIS A 80 -2.28 -10.86 5.36
CA HIS A 80 -2.08 -11.90 4.37
C HIS A 80 -3.08 -11.74 3.23
N TRP A 81 -2.58 -11.66 2.01
CA TRP A 81 -3.42 -11.56 0.81
C TRP A 81 -3.08 -12.72 -0.13
N PRO A 82 -3.69 -13.90 0.07
CA PRO A 82 -3.30 -15.12 -0.62
C PRO A 82 -3.60 -15.07 -2.13
N ASP A 83 -4.69 -14.40 -2.50
CA ASP A 83 -5.10 -14.14 -3.88
C ASP A 83 -5.50 -12.67 -4.00
N LEU A 84 -4.94 -11.95 -4.97
CA LEU A 84 -5.24 -10.53 -5.24
C LEU A 84 -6.73 -10.28 -5.52
N SER A 85 -7.46 -11.30 -5.95
CA SER A 85 -8.91 -11.23 -6.16
C SER A 85 -9.73 -11.68 -4.94
N GLY A 86 -9.07 -12.29 -3.95
CA GLY A 86 -9.66 -12.82 -2.73
C GLY A 86 -9.70 -11.81 -1.58
N PRO A 87 -10.30 -12.20 -0.44
CA PRO A 87 -10.32 -11.37 0.75
C PRO A 87 -8.93 -11.21 1.35
N ILE A 88 -8.71 -10.07 2.00
CA ILE A 88 -7.54 -9.87 2.84
C ILE A 88 -7.79 -10.52 4.19
N LEU A 89 -6.79 -11.25 4.68
CA LEU A 89 -6.81 -11.87 5.99
C LEU A 89 -5.90 -11.07 6.93
N LEU A 90 -6.41 -10.81 8.11
CA LEU A 90 -5.69 -10.24 9.23
C LEU A 90 -5.35 -11.37 10.19
N GLY A 91 -4.12 -11.86 10.14
CA GLY A 91 -3.58 -12.83 11.06
C GLY A 91 -3.16 -12.17 12.37
N LEU A 92 -3.52 -12.80 13.48
CA LEU A 92 -3.19 -12.42 14.85
C LEU A 92 -2.45 -13.59 15.48
N ASN A 93 -1.26 -13.34 16.02
CA ASN A 93 -0.50 -14.37 16.73
C ASN A 93 -0.47 -14.11 18.24
N ASN A 94 -0.57 -15.21 18.99
CA ASN A 94 -0.51 -15.25 20.44
C ASN A 94 -1.58 -14.34 21.09
N GLY A 95 -2.80 -14.39 20.56
CA GLY A 95 -3.92 -13.59 21.05
C GLY A 95 -4.38 -14.05 22.43
N LYS A 96 -4.52 -13.14 23.38
CA LYS A 96 -4.96 -13.42 24.75
C LYS A 96 -6.03 -12.44 25.17
N ILE A 97 -7.01 -12.92 25.93
CA ILE A 97 -7.96 -12.07 26.65
C ILE A 97 -7.54 -12.10 28.11
N VAL A 98 -7.19 -10.94 28.64
CA VAL A 98 -6.80 -10.73 30.04
C VAL A 98 -7.89 -9.96 30.77
N ASN A 99 -8.09 -10.26 32.05
CA ASN A 99 -8.96 -9.47 32.92
C ASN A 99 -8.18 -8.30 33.57
N ASP A 100 -8.90 -7.41 34.25
CA ASP A 100 -8.28 -6.30 35.02
C ASP A 100 -7.28 -6.75 36.10
N LYS A 101 -7.31 -8.02 36.51
CA LYS A 101 -6.37 -8.60 37.49
C LYS A 101 -5.11 -9.16 36.83
N GLY A 102 -5.04 -9.17 35.49
CA GLY A 102 -3.96 -9.74 34.71
C GLY A 102 -4.07 -11.25 34.48
N ASP A 103 -5.19 -11.88 34.84
CA ASP A 103 -5.41 -13.31 34.58
C ASP A 103 -5.80 -13.52 33.12
N VAL A 104 -5.18 -14.50 32.47
CA VAL A 104 -5.54 -14.94 31.11
C VAL A 104 -6.83 -15.75 31.19
N ILE A 105 -7.90 -15.24 30.58
CA ILE A 105 -9.20 -15.92 30.48
C ILE A 105 -9.19 -16.89 29.29
N VAL A 106 -8.66 -16.44 28.15
CA VAL A 106 -8.59 -17.21 26.91
C VAL A 106 -7.27 -16.89 26.21
N SER A 107 -6.64 -17.91 25.62
CA SER A 107 -5.49 -17.76 24.74
C SER A 107 -5.69 -18.54 23.45
N VAL A 108 -5.29 -17.95 22.34
CA VAL A 108 -5.27 -18.58 21.01
C VAL A 108 -3.90 -18.36 20.39
N ASP A 109 -3.31 -19.43 19.87
CA ASP A 109 -1.99 -19.36 19.24
C ASP A 109 -2.03 -18.54 17.95
N GLU A 110 -3.08 -18.73 17.14
CA GLU A 110 -3.29 -18.03 15.88
C GLU A 110 -4.79 -17.82 15.63
N ALA A 111 -5.15 -16.60 15.20
CA ALA A 111 -6.50 -16.26 14.77
C ALA A 111 -6.44 -15.45 13.48
N ALA A 112 -7.36 -15.73 12.55
CA ALA A 112 -7.46 -14.99 11.29
C ALA A 112 -8.82 -14.31 11.17
N LEU A 113 -8.81 -13.00 10.93
CA LEU A 113 -10.01 -12.20 10.67
C LEU A 113 -10.05 -11.84 9.19
N THR A 114 -11.20 -12.05 8.56
CA THR A 114 -11.39 -11.65 7.15
C THR A 114 -11.76 -10.17 7.07
N LEU A 115 -10.98 -9.40 6.31
CA LEU A 115 -11.21 -7.99 6.06
C LEU A 115 -11.86 -7.78 4.69
N SER A 116 -12.94 -7.00 4.67
CA SER A 116 -13.55 -6.54 3.43
C SER A 116 -12.80 -5.30 2.91
N MET A 117 -12.09 -5.47 1.79
CA MET A 117 -11.34 -4.39 1.13
C MET A 117 -12.22 -3.19 0.79
N ARG A 118 -13.47 -3.44 0.39
CA ARG A 118 -14.43 -2.39 0.03
C ARG A 118 -14.76 -1.48 1.22
N ARG A 119 -14.80 -2.02 2.44
CA ARG A 119 -15.06 -1.23 3.65
C ARG A 119 -13.81 -0.46 4.10
N LEU A 120 -12.64 -1.09 4.01
CA LEU A 120 -11.36 -0.43 4.30
C LEU A 120 -11.10 0.83 3.46
N LEU A 121 -11.52 0.83 2.19
CA LEU A 121 -11.31 1.97 1.28
C LEU A 121 -12.31 3.12 1.48
N ILE A 122 -13.45 2.86 2.13
CA ILE A 122 -14.53 3.85 2.32
C ILE A 122 -14.51 4.45 3.74
N GLY A 123 -13.84 3.79 4.69
CA GLY A 123 -13.80 4.17 6.10
C GLY A 123 -14.84 3.42 6.91
#